data_AF-A0A2M8P7L8-F1
#
_entry.id   AF-A0A2M8P7L8-F1
#
_cell.length_a   1.000
_cell.length_b   1.000
_cell.length_c   1.000
_cell.angle_alpha   90.00
_cell.angle_beta   90.00
_cell.angle_gamma   90.00
#
_symmetry.space_group_name_H-M   'P 1'
#
loop_
_entity.id
_entity.type
_entity.pdbx_description
1 polymer ?
#
loop_
_entity_poly.entity_id
_entity_poly.type
_entity_poly.pdbx_seq_one_letter_code
_entity_poly.pdbx_strand_id
1 'polypeptide(L)'
;GSVRVGDSAALTREFAVRGDRLIAKSMDDRIGCAVAIEAMRALKGKNLPNTLYFVFTTQEEVGLRGARVAANAIAPDYGIALDVTATGDTPKNNSLAVRLGGGTAIKVV
;
A
#
# COMPACT_ATOMS: atom_id res chain seq x y z
N GLY A 1 26.23 17.40 -10.45
CA GLY A 1 25.70 17.83 -11.76
C GLY A 1 24.73 18.97 -11.53
N SER A 2 24.67 19.94 -12.43
CA SER A 2 23.69 21.03 -12.35
C SER A 2 22.29 20.54 -12.72
N VAL A 3 21.27 21.10 -12.06
CA VAL A 3 19.85 20.88 -12.39
C VAL A 3 19.50 21.71 -13.63
N ARG A 4 18.72 21.14 -14.55
CA ARG A 4 18.30 21.75 -15.82
C ARG A 4 16.78 21.71 -15.99
N VAL A 5 16.28 22.59 -16.86
CA VAL A 5 14.87 22.55 -17.28
C VAL A 5 14.57 21.20 -17.94
N GLY A 6 13.53 20.52 -17.47
CA GLY A 6 13.13 19.18 -17.93
C GLY A 6 13.64 18.03 -17.07
N ASP A 7 14.51 18.28 -16.09
CA ASP A 7 14.91 17.25 -15.13
C ASP A 7 13.72 16.85 -14.24
N SER A 8 13.60 15.54 -13.96
CA SER A 8 12.53 15.03 -13.09
C SER A 8 12.72 15.52 -11.65
N ALA A 9 11.63 15.98 -11.04
CA ALA A 9 11.59 16.34 -9.63
C ALA A 9 10.58 15.45 -8.90
N ALA A 10 10.85 15.21 -7.62
CA ALA A 10 9.92 14.54 -6.73
C ALA A 10 9.88 15.29 -5.40
N LEU A 11 8.75 15.22 -4.72
CA LEU A 11 8.67 15.66 -3.33
C LEU A 11 9.63 14.80 -2.50
N THR A 12 10.44 15.47 -1.68
CA THR A 12 11.26 14.82 -0.65
C THR A 12 10.69 15.15 0.72
N ARG A 13 10.65 14.13 1.59
CA ARG A 13 10.25 14.28 2.99
C ARG A 13 10.90 13.15 3.77
N GLU A 14 11.47 13.48 4.91
CA GLU A 14 11.98 12.48 5.84
C GLU A 14 10.83 11.69 6.46
N PHE A 15 11.10 10.41 6.73
CA PHE A 15 10.22 9.60 7.56
C PHE A 15 10.25 10.13 8.98
N ALA A 16 9.08 10.41 9.55
CA ALA A 16 8.94 10.91 10.89
C ALA A 16 7.92 10.08 11.68
N VAL A 17 8.25 9.81 12.94
CA VAL A 17 7.35 9.22 13.92
C VAL A 17 6.88 10.32 14.88
N ARG A 18 5.59 10.36 15.17
CA ARG A 18 4.97 11.29 16.12
C ARG A 18 3.96 10.53 16.97
N GLY A 19 4.37 10.14 18.17
CA GLY A 19 3.58 9.22 18.99
C GLY A 19 3.40 7.88 18.25
N ASP A 20 2.15 7.47 18.08
CA ASP A 20 1.73 6.29 17.34
C ASP A 20 1.39 6.58 15.86
N ARG A 21 1.82 7.73 15.33
CA ARG A 21 1.60 8.14 13.92
C ARG A 21 2.90 8.12 13.13
N LEU A 22 2.81 7.57 11.92
CA LEU A 22 3.88 7.54 10.94
C LEU A 22 3.60 8.58 9.85
N ILE A 23 4.60 9.38 9.51
CA ILE A 23 4.49 10.45 8.53
C ILE A 23 5.59 10.25 7.50
N ALA A 24 5.23 10.09 6.24
CA ALA A 24 6.15 9.94 5.12
C ALA A 24 5.50 10.42 3.82
N LYS A 25 6.30 10.61 2.78
CA LYS A 25 5.77 10.75 1.41
C LYS A 25 5.40 9.38 0.84
N SER A 26 4.45 9.36 -0.11
CA SER A 26 4.11 8.15 -0.87
C SER A 26 3.71 6.97 0.03
N MET A 27 2.98 7.24 1.12
CA MET A 27 2.43 6.17 1.97
C MET A 27 1.48 5.29 1.16
N ASP A 28 0.66 5.93 0.33
CA ASP A 28 -0.08 5.31 -0.76
C ASP A 28 0.87 4.90 -1.90
N ASP A 29 1.10 3.61 -2.20
CA ASP A 29 0.78 2.42 -1.37
C ASP A 29 2.07 1.69 -0.91
N ARG A 30 3.10 2.47 -0.56
CA ARG A 30 4.32 1.89 0.04
C ARG A 30 4.04 1.26 1.40
N ILE A 31 3.01 1.71 2.12
CA ILE A 31 2.64 1.10 3.39
C ILE A 31 2.06 -0.30 3.18
N GLY A 32 1.24 -0.53 2.15
CA GLY A 32 0.81 -1.85 1.74
C GLY A 32 2.00 -2.74 1.38
N CYS A 33 2.98 -2.21 0.65
CA CYS A 33 4.21 -2.94 0.35
C CYS A 33 4.99 -3.35 1.62
N ALA A 34 5.12 -2.46 2.60
CA ALA A 34 5.78 -2.76 3.87
C ALA A 34 5.03 -3.86 4.65
N VAL A 35 3.70 -3.78 4.72
CA VAL A 35 2.86 -4.81 5.36
C VAL A 35 3.01 -6.16 4.66
N ALA A 36 3.02 -6.20 3.32
CA ALA A 36 3.24 -7.43 2.55
C ALA A 36 4.61 -8.06 2.84
N ILE A 37 5.67 -7.25 2.91
CA ILE A 37 7.02 -7.73 3.27
C ILE A 37 7.04 -8.32 4.69
N GLU A 38 6.41 -7.66 5.66
CA GLU A 38 6.34 -8.17 7.03
C GLU A 38 5.51 -9.46 7.11
N ALA A 39 4.43 -9.58 6.34
CA ALA A 39 3.69 -10.84 6.22
C ALA A 39 4.57 -11.97 5.64
N MET A 40 5.35 -11.70 4.59
CA MET A 40 6.32 -12.67 4.06
C MET A 40 7.33 -13.11 5.13
N ARG A 41 7.86 -12.17 5.93
CA ARG A 41 8.77 -12.48 7.04
C ARG A 41 8.11 -13.36 8.09
N ALA A 42 6.89 -13.02 8.50
CA ALA A 42 6.12 -13.74 9.51
C ALA A 42 5.71 -15.16 9.06
N LEU A 43 5.63 -15.41 7.75
CA LEU A 43 5.27 -16.69 7.15
C LEU A 43 6.48 -17.55 6.76
N LYS A 44 7.69 -16.97 6.75
CA LYS A 44 8.91 -17.65 6.35
C LYS A 44 9.13 -18.93 7.17
N GLY A 45 9.34 -20.05 6.47
CA GLY A 45 9.63 -21.34 7.09
C GLY A 45 8.41 -22.07 7.68
N LYS A 46 7.21 -21.51 7.54
CA LYS A 46 5.97 -22.20 7.93
C LYS A 46 5.52 -23.12 6.81
N ASN A 47 5.02 -24.30 7.17
CA ASN A 47 4.29 -25.15 6.22
C ASN A 47 2.87 -24.58 6.07
N LEU A 48 2.51 -24.19 4.85
CA LEU A 48 1.23 -23.55 4.55
C LEU A 48 0.40 -24.47 3.67
N PRO A 49 -0.92 -24.55 3.89
CA PRO A 49 -1.81 -25.34 3.05
C PRO A 49 -2.00 -24.72 1.65
N ASN A 50 -1.67 -23.44 1.49
CA ASN A 50 -1.88 -22.66 0.28
C ASN A 50 -0.56 -22.16 -0.29
N THR A 51 -0.48 -22.06 -1.61
CA THR A 51 0.59 -21.34 -2.30
C THR A 51 0.31 -19.84 -2.26
N LEU A 52 1.25 -19.05 -1.75
CA LEU A 52 1.10 -17.60 -1.64
C LEU A 52 1.94 -16.88 -2.69
N TYR A 53 1.32 -15.91 -3.36
CA TYR A 53 1.99 -14.98 -4.28
C TYR A 53 1.87 -13.56 -3.72
N PHE A 54 3.01 -12.92 -3.50
CA PHE A 54 3.09 -11.50 -3.13
C PHE A 54 3.45 -10.70 -4.37
N VAL A 55 2.54 -9.83 -4.80
CA VAL A 55 2.68 -9.08 -6.06
C VAL A 55 2.81 -7.60 -5.74
N PHE A 56 3.95 -7.01 -6.10
CA PHE A 56 4.20 -5.58 -5.99
C PHE A 56 4.07 -4.96 -7.37
N THR A 57 2.98 -4.22 -7.60
CA THR A 57 2.64 -3.70 -8.91
C THR A 57 2.97 -2.22 -9.04
N THR A 58 3.20 -1.77 -10.27
CA THR A 58 3.25 -0.35 -10.62
C THR A 58 2.00 0.03 -11.41
N GLN A 59 1.78 1.33 -11.61
CA GLN A 59 0.70 1.84 -12.46
C GLN A 59 -0.72 1.50 -11.95
N GLU A 60 -0.90 1.48 -10.62
CA GLU A 60 -2.22 1.41 -9.96
C GLU A 60 -3.06 2.62 -10.38
N GLU A 61 -2.52 3.81 -10.09
CA GLU A 61 -3.12 5.14 -10.33
C GLU A 61 -3.46 5.47 -11.80
N VAL A 62 -3.02 4.63 -12.74
CA VAL A 62 -3.30 4.78 -14.18
C VAL A 62 -4.08 3.59 -14.77
N GLY A 63 -4.78 2.86 -13.89
CA GLY A 63 -5.76 1.84 -14.25
C GLY A 63 -5.35 0.41 -13.95
N LEU A 64 -4.65 0.17 -12.84
CA LEU A 64 -4.37 -1.18 -12.30
C LEU A 64 -3.65 -2.12 -13.28
N ARG A 65 -2.84 -1.56 -14.19
CA ARG A 65 -2.28 -2.32 -15.31
C ARG A 65 -1.40 -3.47 -14.85
N GLY A 66 -0.57 -3.22 -13.83
CA GLY A 66 0.28 -4.25 -13.24
C GLY A 66 -0.53 -5.37 -12.57
N ALA A 67 -1.53 -5.02 -11.77
CA ALA A 67 -2.37 -5.97 -11.05
C ALA A 67 -3.15 -6.89 -12.01
N ARG A 68 -3.70 -6.33 -13.09
CA ARG A 68 -4.42 -7.12 -14.10
C ARG A 68 -3.52 -8.13 -14.80
N VAL A 69 -2.30 -7.74 -15.17
CA VAL A 69 -1.34 -8.67 -15.80
C VAL A 69 -0.95 -9.77 -14.83
N ALA A 70 -0.63 -9.43 -13.58
CA ALA A 70 -0.26 -10.41 -12.56
C ALA A 70 -1.40 -11.41 -12.28
N ALA A 71 -2.63 -10.94 -12.14
CA ALA A 71 -3.79 -11.80 -11.92
C ALA A 71 -4.02 -12.77 -13.08
N ASN A 72 -3.90 -12.32 -14.33
CA ASN A 72 -4.02 -13.20 -15.50
C ASN A 72 -2.88 -14.21 -15.60
N ALA A 73 -1.65 -13.82 -15.25
CA ALA A 73 -0.49 -14.69 -15.35
C ALA A 73 -0.44 -15.74 -14.23
N ILE A 74 -0.82 -15.37 -13.01
CA ILE A 74 -0.81 -16.27 -11.84
C ILE A 74 -2.07 -17.12 -11.78
N ALA A 75 -3.21 -16.59 -12.23
CA ALA A 75 -4.54 -17.20 -12.16
C ALA A 75 -4.88 -17.76 -10.75
N PRO A 76 -4.88 -16.91 -9.69
CA PRO A 76 -5.10 -17.37 -8.33
C PRO A 76 -6.57 -17.68 -8.04
N ASP A 77 -6.84 -18.61 -7.11
CA ASP A 77 -8.19 -18.89 -6.60
C ASP A 77 -8.77 -17.69 -5.83
N TYR A 78 -7.92 -16.97 -5.10
CA TYR A 78 -8.29 -15.81 -4.28
C TYR A 78 -7.27 -14.69 -4.44
N GLY A 79 -7.76 -13.45 -4.50
CA GLY A 79 -6.94 -12.24 -4.49
C GLY A 79 -7.23 -11.37 -3.28
N ILE A 80 -6.18 -10.89 -2.61
CA ILE A 80 -6.29 -9.88 -1.56
C ILE A 80 -5.64 -8.60 -2.08
N ALA A 81 -6.47 -7.59 -2.36
CA ALA A 81 -5.98 -6.25 -2.69
C ALA A 81 -5.61 -5.53 -1.39
N LEU A 82 -4.34 -5.18 -1.25
CA LEU A 82 -3.83 -4.37 -0.16
C LEU A 82 -3.62 -2.97 -0.70
N ASP A 83 -4.30 -2.01 -0.09
CA ASP A 83 -4.28 -0.60 -0.49
C ASP A 83 -4.72 0.27 0.70
N VAL A 84 -4.42 1.56 0.64
CA VAL A 84 -4.87 2.54 1.64
C VAL A 84 -6.34 2.91 1.44
N THR A 85 -6.93 3.54 2.45
CA THR A 85 -8.29 4.07 2.37
C THR A 85 -8.43 5.38 3.12
N ALA A 86 -9.46 6.16 2.79
CA ALA A 86 -9.74 7.43 3.45
C ALA A 86 -10.20 7.22 4.90
N THR A 87 -9.87 8.17 5.76
CA THR A 87 -10.28 8.16 7.18
C THR A 87 -11.11 9.40 7.52
N GLY A 88 -12.02 9.27 8.49
CA GLY A 88 -12.95 10.33 8.90
C GLY A 88 -12.42 11.25 10.00
N ASP A 89 -11.18 11.04 10.45
CA ASP A 89 -10.54 11.70 11.58
C ASP A 89 -9.61 12.86 11.17
N THR A 90 -9.80 13.40 9.97
CA THR A 90 -9.10 14.60 9.48
C THR A 90 -9.99 15.84 9.60
N PRO A 91 -9.42 17.03 9.89
CA PRO A 91 -10.22 18.26 9.99
C PRO A 91 -11.01 18.51 8.70
N LYS A 92 -12.29 18.90 8.85
CA LYS A 92 -13.23 19.19 7.76
C LYS A 92 -13.62 18.00 6.87
N ASN A 93 -13.43 16.76 7.32
CA ASN A 93 -13.90 15.58 6.59
C ASN A 93 -15.28 15.11 7.06
N ASN A 94 -15.97 14.35 6.22
CA ASN A 94 -17.19 13.64 6.60
C ASN A 94 -16.86 12.56 7.65
N SER A 95 -17.83 12.25 8.52
CA SER A 95 -17.69 11.13 9.45
C SER A 95 -17.60 9.82 8.66
N LEU A 96 -16.49 9.10 8.83
CA LEU A 96 -16.28 7.75 8.29
C LEU A 96 -16.06 6.78 9.47
N ALA A 97 -16.42 5.51 9.26
CA ALA A 97 -16.18 4.46 10.26
C ALA A 97 -14.67 4.18 10.48
N VAL A 98 -13.84 4.51 9.50
CA VAL A 98 -12.38 4.28 9.54
C VAL A 98 -11.68 5.49 10.17
N ARG A 99 -10.78 5.22 11.11
CA ARG A 99 -9.94 6.20 11.81
C ARG A 99 -8.52 5.68 12.01
N LEU A 100 -7.54 6.58 12.09
CA LEU A 100 -6.16 6.21 12.39
C LEU A 100 -6.05 5.56 13.79
N GLY A 101 -5.30 4.47 13.86
CA GLY A 101 -5.18 3.65 15.07
C GLY A 101 -6.37 2.71 15.33
N GLY A 102 -7.39 2.71 14.46
CA GLY A 102 -8.54 1.81 14.56
C GLY A 102 -8.30 0.37 14.07
N GLY A 103 -7.12 0.08 13.52
CA GLY A 103 -6.78 -1.20 12.91
C GLY A 103 -7.00 -1.23 11.38
N THR A 104 -6.95 -2.43 10.81
CA THR A 104 -7.12 -2.65 9.36
C THR A 104 -8.57 -2.40 8.92
N ALA A 105 -8.75 -1.66 7.84
CA ALA A 105 -10.06 -1.46 7.22
C ALA A 105 -10.36 -2.56 6.19
N ILE A 106 -11.60 -3.04 6.17
CA ILE A 106 -12.14 -3.86 5.08
C ILE A 106 -13.02 -2.95 4.23
N LYS A 107 -12.58 -2.64 3.02
CA LYS A 107 -13.31 -1.79 2.09
C LYS A 107 -14.12 -2.68 1.14
N VAL A 108 -15.44 -2.48 1.14
CA VAL A 108 -16.34 -3.04 0.13
C VAL A 108 -16.57 -1.95 -0.91
N VAL A 109 -16.25 -2.26 -2.17
CA VAL A 109 -16.43 -1.37 -3.33
C VAL A 109 -17.56 -1.84 -4.21
#